data_AF-A0A5N5W8X7-F1
#
_entry.id   AF-A0A5N5W8X7-F1
#
_cell.length_a   1.000
_cell.length_b   1.000
_cell.length_c   1.000
_cell.angle_alpha   90.00
_cell.angle_beta   90.00
_cell.angle_gamma   90.00
#
_symmetry.space_group_name_H-M   'P 1'
#
loop_
_entity.id
_entity.type
_entity.pdbx_description
1 polymer ?
#
loop_
_entity_poly.entity_id
_entity_poly.type
_entity_poly.pdbx_seq_one_letter_code
_entity_poly.pdbx_strand_id
1 'polypeptide(L)' 'MPALLSTLERLLAARDHCWPVARACVEGLGLLGDRRAEATLVAAREHERLRPAAIVALARLNGRPLPTVRARNGPRG' A
#
# COMPACT_ATOMS: atom_id res chain seq x y z
N MET A 1 -14.56 -0.10 2.90
CA MET A 1 -14.12 0.37 4.23
C MET A 1 -13.28 1.64 4.05
N PRO A 2 -13.84 2.85 4.21
CA PRO A 2 -13.17 4.13 3.87
C PRO A 2 -12.12 4.60 4.90
N ALA A 3 -12.06 3.94 6.07
CA ALA A 3 -11.19 4.36 7.16
C ALA A 3 -9.71 4.38 6.74
N LEU A 4 -9.20 3.28 6.17
CA LEU A 4 -7.78 3.15 5.77
C LEU A 4 -7.36 4.18 4.71
N LEU A 5 -8.24 4.48 3.76
CA LEU A 5 -7.98 5.47 2.73
C LEU A 5 -7.88 6.88 3.33
N SER A 6 -8.82 7.21 4.23
CA SER A 6 -8.84 8.50 4.94
C SER A 6 -7.63 8.66 5.86
N THR A 7 -7.19 7.59 6.54
CA THR A 7 -5.97 7.64 7.37
C THR A 7 -4.74 7.86 6.52
N LEU A 8 -4.64 7.19 5.36
CA LEU A 8 -3.49 7.33 4.47
C LEU A 8 -3.38 8.76 3.90
N GLU A 9 -4.49 9.37 3.49
CA GLU A 9 -4.50 10.77 3.05
C GLU A 9 -4.04 11.73 4.16
N ARG A 10 -4.52 11.51 5.39
CA ARG A 10 -4.10 12.33 6.54
C ARG A 10 -2.63 12.13 6.91
N LEU A 11 -2.12 10.93 6.73
CA LEU A 11 -0.71 10.59 6.94
C LEU A 11 0.20 11.20 5.86
N LEU A 12 -0.24 11.21 4.60
CA LEU A 12 0.46 11.88 3.51
C LEU A 12 0.51 13.40 3.72
N ALA A 13 -0.55 13.98 4.29
CA ALA A 13 -0.58 15.39 4.70
C ALA A 13 0.31 15.67 5.93
N ALA A 14 0.37 14.74 6.90
CA ALA A 14 1.20 14.82 8.10
C ALA A 14 2.62 14.29 7.82
N ARG A 15 3.41 15.06 7.06
CA ARG A 15 4.72 14.69 6.51
C ARG A 15 5.84 14.35 7.53
N ASP A 16 5.61 14.44 8.83
CA ASP A 16 6.74 14.54 9.76
C ASP A 16 7.18 13.20 10.40
N HIS A 17 6.28 12.31 10.84
CA HIS A 17 6.73 11.18 11.69
C HIS A 17 6.08 9.80 11.49
N CYS A 18 5.09 9.64 10.60
CA CYS A 18 4.34 8.38 10.50
C CYS A 18 4.59 7.59 9.20
N TRP A 19 5.79 7.66 8.63
CA TRP A 19 6.18 6.96 7.40
C TRP A 19 6.02 5.41 7.45
N PRO A 20 6.35 4.71 8.56
CA PRO A 20 6.16 3.26 8.65
C PRO A 20 4.67 2.87 8.61
N VAL A 21 3.82 3.70 9.22
CA VAL A 21 2.36 3.49 9.25
C VAL A 21 1.76 3.73 7.87
N ALA A 22 2.18 4.80 7.18
CA ALA A 22 1.78 5.06 5.80
C ALA A 22 2.13 3.89 4.88
N ARG A 23 3.33 3.31 5.04
CA ARG A 23 3.76 2.13 4.29
C ARG A 23 2.87 0.91 4.56
N ALA A 24 2.56 0.62 5.83
CA ALA A 24 1.68 -0.49 6.18
C ALA A 24 0.27 -0.32 5.59
N CYS A 25 -0.26 0.90 5.57
CA CYS A 25 -1.53 1.21 4.93
C CYS A 25 -1.48 0.99 3.41
N VAL A 26 -0.43 1.44 2.72
CA VAL A 26 -0.20 1.22 1.28
C VAL A 26 -0.15 -0.28 0.95
N GLU A 27 0.60 -1.07 1.73
CA GLU A 27 0.68 -2.52 1.54
C GLU A 27 -0.66 -3.21 1.80
N GLY A 28 -1.39 -2.80 2.85
CA GLY A 28 -2.72 -3.30 3.18
C GLY A 28 -3.77 -3.00 2.11
N LEU A 29 -3.76 -1.80 1.53
CA LEU A 29 -4.66 -1.41 0.44
C LEU A 29 -4.39 -2.20 -0.83
N GLY A 30 -3.11 -2.45 -1.15
CA GLY A 30 -2.70 -3.30 -2.27
C GLY A 30 -3.09 -4.78 -2.09
N LEU A 31 -3.13 -5.28 -0.86
CA LEU A 31 -3.64 -6.62 -0.54
C LEU A 31 -5.17 -6.70 -0.63
N LEU A 32 -5.87 -5.63 -0.25
CA LEU A 32 -7.32 -5.56 -0.38
C LEU A 32 -7.80 -5.49 -1.84
N GLY A 33 -6.93 -5.03 -2.75
CA GLY A 33 -7.26 -4.91 -4.18
C GLY A 33 -8.36 -3.87 -4.45
N ASP A 34 -8.49 -2.87 -3.57
CA ASP A 34 -9.53 -1.85 -3.70
C ASP A 34 -9.13 -0.81 -4.76
N ARG A 35 -9.81 -0.82 -5.91
CA ARG A 35 -9.55 0.13 -7.02
C ARG A 35 -9.67 1.60 -6.59
N ARG A 36 -10.42 1.92 -5.53
CA ARG A 36 -10.50 3.29 -5.01
C ARG A 36 -9.19 3.77 -4.40
N ALA A 37 -8.32 2.85 -3.97
CA ALA A 37 -7.00 3.17 -3.44
C ALA A 37 -5.97 3.46 -4.54
N GLU A 38 -6.29 3.24 -5.82
CA GLU A 38 -5.38 3.48 -6.94
C GLU A 38 -4.85 4.91 -6.94
N ALA A 39 -5.72 5.90 -6.81
CA ALA A 39 -5.34 7.31 -6.75
C ALA A 39 -4.38 7.60 -5.57
N THR A 40 -4.66 7.02 -4.39
CA THR A 40 -3.83 7.20 -3.21
C THR A 40 -2.47 6.50 -3.33
N LEU A 41 -2.42 5.33 -3.98
CA LEU A 41 -1.19 4.60 -4.26
C LEU A 41 -0.33 5.31 -5.31
N VAL A 42 -0.95 5.92 -6.32
CA VAL A 42 -0.25 6.78 -7.29
C VAL A 42 0.36 7.99 -6.59
N ALA A 43 -0.37 8.66 -5.70
CA ALA A 43 0.18 9.75 -4.88
C ALA A 43 1.31 9.28 -3.96
N ALA A 44 1.18 8.10 -3.34
CA ALA A 44 2.22 7.52 -2.50
C ALA A 44 3.50 7.16 -3.29
N ARG A 45 3.40 6.83 -4.58
CA ARG A 45 4.55 6.52 -5.44
C ARG A 45 5.49 7.72 -5.64
N GLU A 46 4.97 8.94 -5.59
CA GLU A 46 5.75 10.17 -5.72
C GLU A 46 6.81 10.27 -4.61
N HIS A 47 6.52 9.73 -3.41
CA HIS A 47 7.47 9.67 -2.30
C HIS A 47 8.46 8.50 -2.43
N GLU A 48 9.76 8.79 -2.48
CA GLU A 48 10.82 7.76 -2.63
C GLU A 48 10.74 6.63 -1.58
N ARG A 49 10.38 6.96 -0.33
CA ARG A 49 10.24 5.97 0.77
C ARG A 49 9.07 5.01 0.59
N LEU A 50 7.99 5.45 -0.08
CA LEU A 50 6.76 4.68 -0.27
C LEU A 50 6.66 4.07 -1.67
N ARG A 51 7.45 4.57 -2.62
CA ARG A 51 7.56 4.12 -4.01
C ARG A 51 7.62 2.60 -4.17
N PRO A 52 8.50 1.84 -3.49
CA PRO A 52 8.54 0.39 -3.66
C PRO A 52 7.24 -0.31 -3.20
N ALA A 53 6.65 0.13 -2.09
CA ALA A 53 5.39 -0.43 -1.59
C ALA A 53 4.21 -0.10 -2.51
N ALA A 54 4.16 1.14 -3.01
CA ALA A 54 3.13 1.61 -3.93
C ALA A 54 3.16 0.85 -5.27
N ILE A 55 4.36 0.58 -5.83
CA ILE A 55 4.52 -0.18 -7.07
C ILE A 55 3.97 -1.61 -6.91
N VAL A 56 4.27 -2.28 -5.80
CA VAL A 56 3.76 -3.63 -5.52
C VAL A 56 2.24 -3.63 -5.36
N ALA A 57 1.70 -2.65 -4.65
CA ALA A 57 0.25 -2.50 -4.46
C ALA A 57 -0.49 -2.23 -5.78
N LEU A 58 0.04 -1.35 -6.63
CA LEU A 58 -0.52 -1.05 -7.95
C LEU A 58 -0.45 -2.25 -8.90
N ALA A 59 0.62 -3.04 -8.86
CA ALA A 59 0.74 -4.26 -9.67
C ALA A 59 -0.32 -5.31 -9.28
N ARG A 60 -0.59 -5.45 -7.97
CA ARG A 60 -1.65 -6.32 -7.45
C ARG A 60 -3.04 -5.86 -7.87
N LEU A 61 -3.30 -4.55 -7.82
CA LEU A 61 -4.56 -3.95 -8.29
C LEU A 61 -4.84 -4.21 -9.77
N ASN A 62 -3.81 -4.14 -10.60
CA ASN A 62 -3.93 -4.36 -12.05
C ASN A 62 -4.06 -5.85 -12.41
N GLY A 63 -4.21 -6.76 -11.43
CA GLY A 63 -4.35 -8.19 -11.67
C GLY A 63 -3.13 -8.80 -12.38
N ARG A 64 -2.00 -8.08 -12.41
CA ARG A 64 -0.76 -8.57 -12.98
C ARG A 64 0.02 -9.19 -11.81
N PRO A 65 -0.01 -10.52 -11.63
CA PRO A 65 0.88 -11.14 -10.68
C PRO A 65 2.31 -10.82 -11.14
N LEU A 66 2.96 -9.88 -10.45
CA LEU A 66 4.41 -9.93 -10.36
C LEU A 66 4.75 -11.34 -9.86
N PRO A 67 5.79 -12.02 -10.39
CA PRO A 67 6.20 -13.32 -9.88
C PRO A 67 6.44 -13.18 -8.37
N THR A 68 5.45 -13.60 -7.59
CA THR A 68 5.40 -13.36 -6.16
C THR A 68 6.52 -14.17 -5.56
N VAL A 69 7.56 -13.51 -5.06
CA VAL A 69 8.43 -14.10 -4.05
C VAL A 69 7.52 -14.46 -2.88
N ARG A 70 7.26 -15.76 -2.81
CA ARG A 70 6.40 -16.49 -1.89
C ARG A 70 6.64 -15.99 -0.47
N ALA A 71 5.72 -15.18 0.05
CA ALA A 71 5.59 -14.99 1.49
C ALA A 71 5.12 -16.32 2.07
N ARG A 72 6.09 -17.12 2.54
CA ARG A 72 5.87 -18.26 3.42
C ARG A 72 5.06 -17.75 4.63
N ASN A 73 3.74 -17.94 4.60
CA ASN A 73 2.95 -17.99 5.82
C ASN A 73 2.57 -19.46 6.02
N GLY A 74 3.47 -20.20 6.66
CA GLY A 74 3.13 -21.52 7.19
C GLY A 74 2.16 -21.37 8.35
N PRO A 75 1.20 -22.30 8.52
CA PRO A 75 0.32 -22.29 9.68
C PRO A 75 1.19 -22.45 10.94
N ARG A 76 1.05 -21.52 11.88
CA ARG A 76 1.62 -21.69 13.23
C ARG A 76 0.69 -22.63 13.99
N GLY A 77 1.26 -23.75 14.44
CA GLY A 77 0.91 -24.49 15.67
C GLY A 77 -0.51 -24.96 15.82
#